data_AF-A0A4Q8TIQ2-F1
#
_entry.id   AF-A0A4Q8TIQ2-F1
#
_cell.length_a   1.000
_cell.length_b   1.000
_cell.length_c   1.000
_cell.angle_alpha   90.00
_cell.angle_beta   90.00
_cell.angle_gamma   90.00
#
_symmetry.space_group_name_H-M   'P 1'
#
loop_
_entity.id
_entity.type
_entity.pdbx_description
1 polymer ?
#
loop_
_entity_poly.entity_id
_entity_poly.type
_entity_poly.pdbx_seq_one_letter_code
_entity_poly.pdbx_strand_id
1 'polypeptide(L)'
;MPTEQTRFPSLSQSISGHLMTGAVKAVLAFLLAWLCTLVFKLDTALGQLAVALFCSYLIAEFMSAVIERPIVKQRNRTQPGGLAYVLLPFSAALLITFVATFGITNDIAAATLLLALVAVLNAAEILLTKSWIPGLSPEEEQRMFDDFKTMPKEHFSDDIDRITSQARENTKKKYFEKKERGDSWN
;
A
#
# COMPACT_ATOMS: atom_id res chain seq x y z
N MET A 1 26.42 2.03 -11.52
CA MET A 1 25.21 2.80 -11.90
C MET A 1 24.03 1.83 -11.91
N PRO A 2 23.08 1.91 -10.97
CA PRO A 2 21.88 1.07 -11.05
C PRO A 2 20.97 1.60 -12.16
N THR A 3 20.51 0.68 -12.99
CA THR A 3 19.69 0.92 -14.18
C THR A 3 18.37 1.62 -13.85
N GLU A 4 18.01 2.57 -14.71
CA GLU A 4 16.87 3.51 -14.67
C GLU A 4 15.46 2.87 -14.53
N GLN A 5 15.36 1.54 -14.47
CA GLN A 5 14.12 0.77 -14.41
C GLN A 5 13.45 0.68 -13.03
N THR A 6 14.06 1.20 -11.96
CA THR A 6 13.53 1.09 -10.58
C THR A 6 12.82 2.34 -10.06
N ARG A 7 12.70 3.40 -10.88
CA ARG A 7 12.32 4.73 -10.40
C ARG A 7 10.81 4.93 -10.16
N PHE A 8 9.95 4.14 -10.78
CA PHE A 8 8.49 4.19 -10.57
C PHE A 8 7.90 2.78 -10.60
N PRO A 9 6.90 2.46 -9.75
CA PRO A 9 6.24 1.16 -9.79
C PRO A 9 5.68 0.90 -11.18
N SER A 10 5.83 -0.33 -11.67
CA SER A 10 5.25 -0.73 -12.95
C SER A 10 3.72 -0.62 -12.88
N LEU A 11 3.07 -0.44 -14.04
CA LEU A 11 1.59 -0.46 -14.14
C LEU A 11 0.99 -1.65 -13.39
N SER A 12 1.59 -2.82 -13.53
CA SER A 12 1.15 -4.04 -12.86
C SER A 12 1.27 -3.96 -11.33
N GLN A 13 2.30 -3.30 -10.81
CA GLN A 13 2.48 -3.10 -9.37
C GLN A 13 1.46 -2.09 -8.81
N SER A 14 1.22 -0.98 -9.50
CA SER A 14 0.18 -0.02 -9.11
C SER A 14 -1.22 -0.65 -9.17
N ILE A 15 -1.56 -1.36 -10.25
CA ILE A 15 -2.84 -2.06 -10.38
C ILE A 15 -2.99 -3.12 -9.29
N SER A 16 -1.94 -3.89 -8.98
CA SER A 16 -1.97 -4.89 -7.91
C SER A 16 -2.26 -4.26 -6.54
N GLY A 17 -1.60 -3.12 -6.23
CA GLY A 17 -1.84 -2.38 -5.00
C GLY A 17 -3.29 -1.87 -4.89
N HIS A 18 -3.80 -1.23 -5.94
CA HIS A 18 -5.18 -0.76 -6.01
C HIS A 18 -6.19 -1.91 -5.89
N LEU A 19 -5.96 -3.03 -6.59
CA LEU A 19 -6.84 -4.20 -6.51
C LEU A 19 -6.84 -4.83 -5.11
N MET A 20 -5.70 -4.90 -4.43
CA MET A 20 -5.62 -5.45 -3.08
C MET A 20 -6.35 -4.56 -2.07
N THR A 21 -6.15 -3.24 -2.14
CA THR A 21 -6.88 -2.27 -1.32
C THR A 21 -8.38 -2.27 -1.64
N GLY A 22 -8.72 -2.34 -2.93
CA GLY A 22 -10.08 -2.49 -3.43
C GLY A 22 -10.79 -3.73 -2.92
N ALA A 23 -10.10 -4.87 -2.85
CA ALA A 23 -10.66 -6.11 -2.34
C ALA A 23 -11.05 -6.00 -0.86
N VAL A 24 -10.19 -5.39 -0.04
CA VAL A 24 -10.48 -5.15 1.39
C VAL A 24 -11.69 -4.21 1.53
N LYS A 25 -11.73 -3.13 0.75
CA LYS A 25 -12.87 -2.20 0.74
C LYS A 25 -14.16 -2.86 0.27
N ALA A 26 -14.11 -3.70 -0.76
CA ALA A 26 -15.29 -4.41 -1.27
C ALA A 26 -15.89 -5.34 -0.22
N VAL A 27 -15.05 -6.08 0.52
CA VAL A 27 -15.51 -6.92 1.64
C VAL A 27 -16.13 -6.06 2.74
N LEU A 28 -15.50 -4.96 3.13
CA LEU A 28 -16.03 -4.06 4.16
C LEU A 28 -17.36 -3.42 3.74
N ALA A 29 -17.44 -2.94 2.49
CA ALA A 29 -18.64 -2.36 1.91
C ALA A 29 -19.78 -3.38 1.83
N PHE A 30 -19.48 -4.62 1.48
CA PHE A 30 -20.46 -5.70 1.44
C PHE A 30 -21.01 -6.01 2.84
N LEU A 31 -20.15 -6.09 3.86
CA LEU A 31 -20.59 -6.28 5.25
C LEU A 31 -21.48 -5.13 5.72
N LEU A 32 -21.11 -3.88 5.41
CA LEU A 32 -21.93 -2.72 5.75
C LEU A 32 -23.27 -2.72 5.00
N ALA A 33 -23.26 -3.03 3.70
CA ALA A 33 -24.48 -3.13 2.90
C ALA A 33 -25.42 -4.22 3.44
N TRP A 34 -24.86 -5.37 3.82
CA TRP A 34 -25.62 -6.44 4.46
C TRP A 34 -26.24 -5.99 5.79
N LEU A 35 -25.48 -5.31 6.66
CA LEU A 35 -26.03 -4.73 7.89
C LEU A 35 -27.14 -3.72 7.60
N CYS A 36 -26.98 -2.90 6.56
CA CYS A 36 -28.01 -1.96 6.12
C CYS A 36 -29.27 -2.69 5.64
N THR A 37 -29.19 -3.83 4.96
CA THR A 37 -30.39 -4.61 4.59
C THR A 37 -31.16 -5.18 5.78
N LEU A 38 -30.51 -5.34 6.95
CA LEU A 38 -31.20 -5.78 8.17
C LEU A 38 -31.99 -4.65 8.82
N VAL A 39 -31.53 -3.41 8.65
CA VAL A 39 -32.14 -2.20 9.24
C VAL A 39 -33.15 -1.57 8.29
N PHE A 40 -32.83 -1.53 7.00
CA PHE A 40 -33.61 -0.95 5.94
C PHE A 40 -34.18 -2.06 5.06
N LYS A 41 -35.51 -2.08 4.88
CA LYS A 41 -36.15 -2.99 3.92
C LYS A 41 -35.86 -2.50 2.51
N LEU A 42 -34.79 -3.02 1.90
CA LEU A 42 -34.49 -2.82 0.48
C LEU A 42 -35.25 -3.87 -0.33
N ASP A 43 -35.86 -3.45 -1.44
CA ASP A 43 -36.50 -4.36 -2.41
C ASP A 43 -35.46 -5.09 -3.29
N THR A 44 -34.19 -4.67 -3.23
CA THR A 44 -33.09 -5.26 -4.01
C THR A 44 -32.54 -6.53 -3.34
N ALA A 45 -32.33 -7.59 -4.12
CA ALA A 45 -31.75 -8.83 -3.62
C ALA A 45 -30.27 -8.65 -3.21
N LEU A 46 -29.87 -9.26 -2.08
CA LEU A 46 -28.48 -9.22 -1.58
C LEU A 46 -27.45 -9.66 -2.63
N GLY A 47 -27.79 -10.64 -3.47
CA GLY A 47 -26.92 -11.09 -4.56
C GLY A 47 -26.66 -10.00 -5.61
N GLN A 48 -27.67 -9.18 -5.93
CA GLN A 48 -27.50 -8.06 -6.86
C GLN A 48 -26.65 -6.95 -6.25
N LEU A 49 -26.79 -6.68 -4.95
CA LEU A 49 -25.92 -5.75 -4.22
C LEU A 49 -24.46 -6.24 -4.21
N ALA A 50 -24.23 -7.54 -4.02
CA ALA A 50 -22.90 -8.14 -4.06
C ALA A 50 -22.24 -7.97 -5.43
N VAL A 51 -22.96 -8.29 -6.51
CA VAL A 51 -22.47 -8.13 -7.89
C VAL A 51 -22.22 -6.66 -8.20
N ALA A 52 -23.13 -5.77 -7.82
CA ALA A 52 -22.98 -4.33 -8.00
C ALA A 52 -21.74 -3.78 -7.29
N LEU A 53 -21.52 -4.15 -6.02
CA LEU A 53 -20.33 -3.77 -5.27
C LEU A 53 -19.05 -4.28 -5.92
N PHE A 54 -19.02 -5.56 -6.30
CA PHE A 54 -17.85 -6.17 -6.93
C PHE A 54 -17.49 -5.47 -8.24
N CYS A 55 -18.47 -5.29 -9.13
CA CYS A 55 -18.26 -4.59 -10.41
C CYS A 55 -17.82 -3.14 -10.19
N SER A 56 -18.41 -2.44 -9.21
CA SER A 56 -18.08 -1.05 -8.90
C SER A 56 -16.63 -0.91 -8.44
N TYR A 57 -16.18 -1.71 -7.48
CA TYR A 57 -14.80 -1.66 -6.98
C TYR A 57 -13.78 -2.08 -8.04
N LEU A 58 -14.08 -3.14 -8.81
CA LEU A 58 -13.19 -3.58 -9.88
C LEU A 58 -12.94 -2.46 -10.91
N ILE A 59 -14.01 -1.80 -11.36
CA ILE A 59 -13.92 -0.72 -12.36
C ILE A 59 -13.31 0.54 -11.74
N ALA A 60 -13.70 0.91 -10.52
CA ALA A 60 -13.20 2.10 -9.84
C ALA A 60 -11.71 2.05 -9.52
N GLU A 61 -11.20 0.90 -9.05
CA GLU A 61 -9.78 0.73 -8.74
C GLU A 61 -8.94 0.65 -10.02
N PHE A 62 -9.46 0.00 -11.06
CA PHE A 62 -8.81 0.01 -12.37
C PHE A 62 -8.72 1.44 -12.94
N MET A 63 -9.80 2.21 -12.87
CA MET A 63 -9.82 3.61 -13.31
C MET A 63 -8.92 4.51 -12.48
N SER A 64 -8.87 4.30 -11.16
CA SER A 64 -7.97 5.05 -10.28
C SER A 64 -6.51 4.83 -10.68
N ALA A 65 -6.10 3.58 -10.87
CA ALA A 65 -4.74 3.26 -11.35
C ALA A 65 -4.41 3.91 -12.72
N VAL A 66 -5.38 4.01 -13.61
CA VAL A 66 -5.22 4.67 -14.92
C VAL A 66 -5.11 6.19 -14.78
N ILE A 67 -5.93 6.81 -13.92
CA ILE A 67 -5.98 8.26 -13.68
C ILE A 67 -4.72 8.75 -12.96
N GLU A 68 -4.19 7.99 -12.01
CA GLU A 68 -3.05 8.40 -11.20
C GLU A 68 -1.73 8.41 -12.00
N ARG A 69 -1.57 7.48 -12.95
CA ARG A 69 -0.34 7.32 -13.73
C ARG A 69 0.12 8.59 -14.49
N PRO A 70 -0.72 9.31 -15.24
CA PRO A 70 -0.29 10.55 -15.89
C PRO A 70 0.09 11.63 -14.87
N ILE A 71 -0.58 11.69 -13.72
CA ILE A 71 -0.30 12.67 -12.67
C ILE A 71 1.06 12.40 -12.01
N VAL A 72 1.34 11.12 -11.70
CA VAL A 72 2.64 10.66 -11.18
C VAL A 72 3.76 10.98 -12.17
N LYS A 73 3.55 10.69 -13.46
CA LYS A 73 4.53 10.98 -14.51
C LYS A 73 4.77 12.47 -14.72
N GLN A 74 3.72 13.29 -14.63
CA GLN A 74 3.81 14.74 -14.83
C GLN A 74 4.49 15.44 -13.65
N ARG A 75 4.29 14.97 -12.42
CA ARG A 75 4.87 15.57 -11.21
C ARG A 75 6.15 14.90 -10.73
N ASN A 76 6.60 13.82 -11.37
CA ASN A 76 7.83 13.08 -11.05
C ASN A 76 7.95 12.74 -9.55
N ARG A 77 6.82 12.41 -8.92
CA ARG A 77 6.71 12.07 -7.50
C ARG A 77 5.81 10.85 -7.35
N THR A 78 6.23 9.91 -6.50
CA THR A 78 5.51 8.67 -6.19
C THR A 78 4.14 8.95 -5.56
N GLN A 79 4.05 10.01 -4.74
CA GLN A 79 2.79 10.56 -4.22
C GLN A 79 2.72 12.06 -4.53
N PRO A 80 2.11 12.44 -5.66
CA PRO A 80 2.09 13.82 -6.13
C PRO A 80 1.35 14.78 -5.18
N GLY A 81 0.43 14.23 -4.37
CA GLY A 81 -0.40 14.96 -3.41
C GLY A 81 -1.29 16.03 -4.04
N GLY A 82 -2.10 16.65 -3.19
CA GLY A 82 -2.98 17.75 -3.55
C GLY A 82 -4.41 17.31 -3.89
N LEU A 83 -5.32 18.26 -3.75
CA LEU A 83 -6.77 18.01 -3.82
C LEU A 83 -7.22 17.45 -5.17
N ALA A 84 -6.62 17.86 -6.28
CA ALA A 84 -6.99 17.33 -7.60
C ALA A 84 -6.65 15.84 -7.75
N TYR A 85 -5.55 15.37 -7.14
CA TYR A 85 -5.15 13.97 -7.14
C TYR A 85 -6.09 13.11 -6.27
N VAL A 86 -6.72 13.71 -5.25
CA VAL A 86 -7.68 13.03 -4.38
C VAL A 86 -9.10 13.05 -4.96
N LEU A 87 -9.58 14.23 -5.38
CA LEU A 87 -10.95 14.44 -5.82
C LEU A 87 -11.27 13.73 -7.13
N LEU A 88 -10.30 13.61 -8.05
CA LEU A 88 -10.52 12.99 -9.35
C LEU A 88 -10.81 11.48 -9.26
N PRO A 89 -9.95 10.63 -8.64
CA PRO A 89 -10.28 9.22 -8.44
C PRO A 89 -11.46 9.02 -7.48
N PHE A 90 -11.61 9.86 -6.46
CA PHE A 90 -12.74 9.81 -5.54
C PHE A 90 -14.08 10.03 -6.27
N SER A 91 -14.20 11.10 -7.04
CA SER A 91 -15.42 11.39 -7.82
C SER A 91 -15.69 10.35 -8.91
N ALA A 92 -14.66 9.84 -9.57
CA ALA A 92 -14.79 8.75 -10.52
C ALA A 92 -15.34 7.48 -9.86
N ALA A 93 -14.81 7.09 -8.69
CA ALA A 93 -15.30 5.94 -7.94
C ALA A 93 -16.78 6.08 -7.55
N LEU A 94 -17.19 7.28 -7.13
CA LEU A 94 -18.60 7.57 -6.82
C LEU A 94 -19.51 7.42 -8.04
N LEU A 95 -19.13 8.03 -9.17
CA LEU A 95 -19.93 7.96 -10.40
C LEU A 95 -20.03 6.51 -10.91
N ILE A 96 -18.91 5.78 -10.93
CA ILE A 96 -18.85 4.37 -11.34
C ILE A 96 -19.77 3.53 -10.45
N THR A 97 -19.69 3.72 -9.13
CA THR A 97 -20.52 2.97 -8.17
C THR A 97 -22.00 3.22 -8.40
N PHE A 98 -22.39 4.47 -8.58
CA PHE A 98 -23.78 4.82 -8.83
C PHE A 98 -24.29 4.19 -10.13
N VAL A 99 -23.58 4.38 -11.24
CA VAL A 99 -23.99 3.88 -12.56
C VAL A 99 -24.01 2.34 -12.60
N ALA A 100 -22.99 1.68 -12.04
CA ALA A 100 -22.94 0.23 -12.01
C ALA A 100 -24.06 -0.36 -11.15
N THR A 101 -24.29 0.20 -9.96
CA THR A 101 -25.35 -0.28 -9.07
C THR A 101 -26.72 -0.05 -9.68
N PHE A 102 -27.00 1.14 -10.19
CA PHE A 102 -28.27 1.44 -10.84
C PHE A 102 -28.49 0.55 -12.07
N GLY A 103 -27.47 0.33 -12.91
CA GLY A 103 -27.58 -0.53 -14.08
C GLY A 103 -27.87 -2.00 -13.76
N ILE A 104 -27.38 -2.50 -12.62
CA ILE A 104 -27.57 -3.91 -12.19
C ILE A 104 -28.88 -4.12 -11.44
N THR A 105 -29.25 -3.17 -10.59
CA THR A 105 -30.40 -3.30 -9.66
C THR A 105 -31.66 -2.63 -10.19
N ASN A 106 -31.51 -1.62 -11.05
CA ASN A 106 -32.56 -0.69 -11.47
C ASN A 106 -33.26 0.00 -10.28
N ASP A 107 -32.56 0.11 -9.14
CA ASP A 107 -33.07 0.68 -7.89
C ASP A 107 -32.19 1.86 -7.45
N ILE A 108 -32.81 3.04 -7.34
CA ILE A 108 -32.16 4.27 -6.90
C ILE A 108 -31.79 4.21 -5.41
N ALA A 109 -32.59 3.53 -4.57
CA ALA A 109 -32.30 3.38 -3.16
C ALA A 109 -31.06 2.50 -2.95
N ALA A 110 -30.94 1.41 -3.70
CA ALA A 110 -29.74 0.58 -3.71
C ALA A 110 -28.50 1.36 -4.21
N ALA A 111 -28.65 2.10 -5.32
CA ALA A 111 -27.55 2.89 -5.88
C ALA A 111 -27.07 3.99 -4.92
N THR A 112 -27.98 4.69 -4.25
CA THR A 112 -27.64 5.73 -3.27
C THR A 112 -27.02 5.15 -1.99
N LEU A 113 -27.50 3.99 -1.52
CA LEU A 113 -26.90 3.29 -0.38
C LEU A 113 -25.45 2.89 -0.67
N LEU A 114 -25.21 2.20 -1.79
CA LEU A 114 -23.86 1.76 -2.14
C LEU A 114 -22.93 2.96 -2.42
N LEU A 115 -23.44 4.00 -3.08
CA LEU A 115 -22.72 5.26 -3.26
C LEU A 115 -22.25 5.84 -1.92
N ALA A 116 -23.15 5.92 -0.93
CA ALA A 116 -22.84 6.46 0.39
C ALA A 116 -21.80 5.60 1.13
N LEU A 117 -21.93 4.27 1.08
CA LEU A 117 -20.98 3.36 1.70
C LEU A 117 -19.58 3.49 1.08
N VAL A 118 -19.50 3.49 -0.25
CA VAL A 118 -18.23 3.68 -0.96
C VAL A 118 -17.62 5.06 -0.67
N ALA A 119 -18.44 6.11 -0.59
CA ALA A 119 -17.99 7.44 -0.21
C ALA A 119 -17.36 7.48 1.18
N VAL A 120 -18.01 6.88 2.18
CA VAL A 120 -17.51 6.83 3.55
C VAL A 120 -16.19 6.06 3.63
N LEU A 121 -16.09 4.92 2.95
CA LEU A 121 -14.87 4.10 2.97
C LEU A 121 -13.70 4.79 2.27
N ASN A 122 -13.93 5.38 1.09
CA ASN A 122 -12.88 6.12 0.39
C ASN A 122 -12.50 7.39 1.16
N ALA A 123 -13.44 8.09 1.78
CA ALA A 123 -13.14 9.24 2.62
C ALA A 123 -12.31 8.85 3.85
N ALA A 124 -12.66 7.73 4.51
CA ALA A 124 -11.90 7.21 5.64
C ALA A 124 -10.47 6.84 5.24
N GLU A 125 -10.29 6.18 4.09
CA GLU A 125 -8.96 5.90 3.55
C GLU A 125 -8.17 7.19 3.31
N ILE A 126 -8.74 8.15 2.57
CA ILE A 126 -8.10 9.44 2.27
C ILE A 126 -7.67 10.14 3.57
N LEU A 127 -8.51 10.10 4.61
CA LEU A 127 -8.22 10.67 5.93
C LEU A 127 -7.07 9.96 6.66
N LEU A 128 -7.03 8.62 6.59
CA LEU A 128 -5.99 7.80 7.23
C LEU A 128 -4.64 7.93 6.53
N THR A 129 -4.63 7.90 5.19
CA THR A 129 -3.41 8.01 4.38
C THR A 129 -2.93 9.45 4.22
N LYS A 130 -3.79 10.43 4.54
CA LYS A 130 -3.56 11.86 4.31
C LYS A 130 -3.16 12.14 2.86
N SER A 131 -3.82 11.49 1.90
CA SER A 131 -3.46 11.56 0.46
C SER A 131 -3.42 12.98 -0.13
N TRP A 132 -3.98 13.99 0.56
CA TRP A 132 -3.89 15.39 0.17
C TRP A 132 -2.52 16.03 0.45
N ILE A 133 -1.73 15.47 1.37
CA ILE A 133 -0.34 15.91 1.64
C ILE A 133 0.57 15.22 0.62
N PRO A 134 1.38 15.96 -0.14
CA PRO A 134 2.39 15.36 -1.01
C PRO A 134 3.39 14.57 -0.18
N GLY A 135 3.68 13.34 -0.62
CA GLY A 135 4.73 12.52 -0.02
C GLY A 135 6.12 13.11 -0.26
N LEU A 136 7.13 12.51 0.38
CA LEU A 136 8.53 12.92 0.21
C LEU A 136 8.92 12.93 -1.26
N SER A 137 9.73 13.91 -1.64
CA SER A 137 10.32 13.91 -2.97
C SER A 137 11.31 12.75 -3.11
N PRO A 138 11.55 12.24 -4.34
CA PRO A 138 12.47 11.12 -4.57
C PRO A 138 13.89 11.37 -4.03
N GLU A 139 14.32 12.62 -3.96
CA GLU A 139 15.62 13.02 -3.41
C GLU A 139 15.65 12.90 -1.88
N GLU A 140 14.53 13.21 -1.21
CA GLU A 140 14.41 13.09 0.24
C GLU A 140 14.22 11.63 0.67
N GLU A 141 13.51 10.82 -0.13
CA GLU A 141 13.40 9.37 0.11
C GLU A 141 14.77 8.68 0.06
N GLN A 142 15.61 9.04 -0.92
CA GLN A 142 16.98 8.52 -1.01
C GLN A 142 17.84 8.96 0.17
N ARG A 143 17.73 10.23 0.58
CA ARG A 143 18.44 10.73 1.77
C ARG A 143 18.02 10.00 3.04
N MET A 144 16.72 9.78 3.25
CA MET A 144 16.23 9.00 4.39
C MET A 144 16.70 7.55 4.34
N PHE A 145 16.72 6.92 3.17
CA PHE A 145 17.17 5.54 3.02
C PHE A 145 18.68 5.39 3.26
N ASP A 146 19.45 6.35 2.78
CA ASP A 146 20.89 6.41 3.03
C ASP A 146 21.17 6.67 4.51
N ASP A 147 20.43 7.57 5.16
CA ASP A 147 20.51 7.86 6.59
C ASP A 147 20.13 6.65 7.46
N PHE A 148 19.06 5.93 7.09
CA PHE A 148 18.66 4.66 7.71
C PHE A 148 19.70 3.56 7.53
N LYS A 149 20.50 3.57 6.46
CA LYS A 149 21.60 2.62 6.27
C LYS A 149 22.82 2.98 7.10
N THR A 150 23.07 4.26 7.35
CA THR A 150 24.19 4.72 8.16
C THR A 150 23.92 4.58 9.66
N MET A 151 22.69 4.75 10.14
CA MET A 151 22.35 4.63 11.57
C MET A 151 22.73 3.28 12.22
N PRO A 152 22.39 2.10 11.65
CA PRO A 152 22.88 0.82 12.14
C PRO A 152 24.40 0.70 12.09
N LYS A 153 25.05 1.28 11.08
CA LYS A 153 26.50 1.15 10.92
C LYS A 153 27.28 1.87 12.03
N GLU A 154 26.73 2.98 12.52
CA GLU A 154 27.29 3.73 13.66
C GLU A 154 26.98 3.07 15.02
N HIS A 155 25.84 2.37 15.15
CA HIS A 155 25.51 1.67 16.41
C HIS A 155 26.16 0.29 16.54
N PHE A 156 26.45 -0.38 15.42
CA PHE A 156 27.03 -1.73 15.43
C PHE A 156 28.54 -1.76 15.15
N SER A 157 29.19 -0.65 14.81
CA SER A 157 30.65 -0.62 14.59
C SER A 157 31.43 -1.02 15.84
N ASP A 158 31.08 -0.44 16.98
CA ASP A 158 31.78 -0.68 18.26
C ASP A 158 31.58 -2.12 18.75
N ASP A 159 30.40 -2.70 18.51
CA ASP A 159 30.11 -4.09 18.84
C ASP A 159 30.77 -5.08 17.88
N ILE A 160 30.88 -4.75 16.59
CA ILE A 160 31.63 -5.58 15.62
C ILE A 160 33.12 -5.59 15.96
N ASP A 161 33.70 -4.47 16.35
CA ASP A 161 35.11 -4.40 16.75
C ASP A 161 35.38 -5.18 18.05
N ARG A 162 34.45 -5.13 19.01
CA ARG A 162 34.50 -5.97 20.22
C ARG A 162 34.38 -7.46 19.92
N ILE A 163 33.47 -7.86 19.04
CA ILE A 163 33.31 -9.28 18.66
C ILE A 163 34.55 -9.78 17.92
N THR A 164 35.10 -8.96 17.00
CA THR A 164 36.27 -9.33 16.20
C THR A 164 37.52 -9.45 17.06
N SER A 165 37.71 -8.54 18.02
CA SER A 165 38.83 -8.61 18.97
C SER A 165 38.72 -9.82 19.90
N GLN A 166 37.55 -10.10 20.49
CA GLN A 166 37.33 -11.29 21.32
C GLN A 166 37.51 -12.61 20.54
N ALA A 167 37.03 -12.68 19.30
CA ALA A 167 37.22 -13.86 18.45
C ALA A 167 38.70 -14.10 18.16
N ARG A 168 39.48 -13.03 17.94
CA ARG A 168 40.92 -13.09 17.70
C ARG A 168 41.68 -13.55 18.94
N GLU A 169 41.31 -13.06 20.12
CA GLU A 169 41.90 -13.49 21.40
C GLU A 169 41.60 -14.95 21.71
N ASN A 170 40.36 -15.39 21.52
CA ASN A 170 39.95 -16.78 21.74
C ASN A 170 40.65 -17.75 20.77
N THR A 171 40.84 -17.33 19.51
CA THR A 171 41.60 -18.10 18.52
C THR A 171 43.07 -18.21 18.92
N LYS A 172 43.66 -17.10 19.38
CA LYS A 172 45.03 -17.07 19.88
C LYS A 172 45.20 -17.99 21.10
N LYS A 173 44.31 -17.92 22.08
CA LYS A 173 44.30 -18.84 23.24
C LYS A 173 44.23 -20.30 22.83
N LYS A 174 43.29 -20.67 21.95
CA LYS A 174 43.18 -22.06 21.44
C LYS A 174 44.46 -22.53 20.73
N TYR A 175 45.13 -21.64 20.00
CA TYR A 175 46.40 -21.97 19.34
C TYR A 175 47.52 -22.23 20.35
N PHE A 176 47.66 -21.40 21.38
CA PHE A 176 48.68 -21.61 22.43
C PHE A 176 48.37 -22.81 23.31
N GLU A 177 47.11 -23.03 23.68
CA GLU A 177 46.67 -24.19 24.47
C GLU A 177 46.88 -25.51 23.71
N LYS A 178 46.67 -25.51 22.37
CA LYS A 178 46.97 -26.67 21.51
C LYS A 178 48.48 -26.91 21.39
N LYS A 179 49.29 -25.85 21.37
CA LYS A 179 50.76 -25.93 21.34
C LYS A 179 51.33 -26.44 22.66
N GLU A 180 50.78 -26.03 23.80
CA GLU A 180 51.17 -26.48 25.14
C GLU A 180 50.75 -27.94 25.41
N ARG A 181 49.63 -28.40 24.82
CA ARG A 181 49.21 -29.81 24.87
C ARG A 181 50.05 -30.76 24.01
N GLY A 182 50.99 -30.26 23.22
CA GLY A 182 51.87 -31.09 22.41
C GLY A 182 51.20 -31.76 21.20
N ASP A 183 49.99 -31.34 20.82
CA ASP A 183 49.28 -31.85 19.64
C ASP A 183 49.88 -31.24 18.37
N SER A 184 51.03 -31.76 17.92
CA SER A 184 51.58 -31.47 16.60
C SER A 184 50.62 -31.99 15.53
N TRP A 185 50.34 -31.15 14.53
CA TRP A 185 49.51 -31.48 13.38
C TRP A 185 50.02 -32.74 12.67
N ASN A 186 49.24 -33.82 12.78
CA ASN A 186 49.15 -34.86 11.74
C ASN A 186 48.06 -34.46 10.76
#